data_AF-A0A9W4K798-F1
#
_entry.id   AF-A0A9W4K798-F1
#
_cell.length_a   1.000
_cell.length_b   1.000
_cell.length_c   1.000
_cell.angle_alpha   90.00
_cell.angle_beta   90.00
_cell.angle_gamma   90.00
#
_symmetry.space_group_name_H-M   'P 1'
#
loop_
_entity.id
_entity.type
_entity.pdbx_description
1 polymer ?
#
loop_
_entity_poly.entity_id
_entity_poly.type
_entity_poly.pdbx_seq_one_letter_code
_entity_poly.pdbx_strand_id
1 'polypeptide(L)'
;MTKPAADSIYVRERAYFLDLLVTQIVKLRSDPGNRLFVVQGLRELSRLTPGCIEASRVVGDTLFHQICCTLQPLFQPAVATLLADIDEFDGYRVSDALEGAVPPEARDPFNRPATW
;
A
#
# COMPACT_ATOMS: atom_id res chain seq x y z
N MET A 1 3.76 -18.45 18.12
CA MET A 1 3.94 -17.39 17.11
C MET A 1 4.78 -16.30 17.76
N THR A 2 6.02 -16.14 17.34
CA THR A 2 6.99 -15.20 17.93
C THR A 2 6.79 -13.83 17.29
N LYS A 3 6.55 -12.79 18.09
CA LYS A 3 6.48 -11.42 17.58
C LYS A 3 7.88 -11.00 17.09
N PRO A 4 8.02 -10.39 15.90
CA PRO A 4 9.28 -9.82 15.47
C PRO A 4 9.71 -8.72 16.44
N ALA A 5 11.03 -8.57 16.63
CA ALA A 5 11.58 -7.47 17.42
C ALA A 5 11.19 -6.12 16.78
N ALA A 6 10.87 -5.13 17.60
CA ALA A 6 10.36 -3.83 17.14
C ALA A 6 11.34 -3.05 16.25
N ASP A 7 12.63 -3.35 16.37
CA ASP A 7 13.75 -2.78 15.60
C ASP A 7 14.18 -3.66 14.42
N SER A 8 13.47 -4.76 14.16
CA SER A 8 13.79 -5.63 13.04
C SER A 8 13.61 -4.93 11.69
N ILE A 9 14.45 -5.29 10.73
CA ILE A 9 14.37 -4.81 9.33
C ILE A 9 12.95 -5.00 8.79
N TYR A 10 12.32 -6.13 9.10
CA TYR A 10 10.95 -6.44 8.70
C TYR A 10 9.93 -5.41 9.17
N VAL A 11 9.94 -5.03 10.46
CA VAL A 11 9.00 -4.05 11.01
C VAL A 11 9.17 -2.70 10.32
N ARG A 12 10.41 -2.27 10.07
CA ARG A 12 10.71 -1.02 9.35
C ARG A 12 10.23 -1.06 7.90
N GLU A 13 10.49 -2.14 7.17
CA GLU A 13 10.06 -2.29 5.77
C GLU A 13 8.54 -2.36 5.64
N ARG A 14 7.88 -3.09 6.55
CA ARG A 14 6.42 -3.14 6.66
C ARG A 14 5.82 -1.74 6.90
N ALA A 15 6.35 -1.01 7.88
CA ALA A 15 5.89 0.35 8.18
C ALA A 15 6.09 1.28 6.97
N TYR A 16 7.27 1.22 6.34
CA TYR A 16 7.56 1.99 5.14
C TYR A 16 6.57 1.70 4.00
N PHE A 17 6.28 0.43 3.73
CA PHE A 17 5.33 0.03 2.69
C PHE A 17 3.94 0.61 2.95
N LEU A 18 3.44 0.48 4.18
CA LEU A 18 2.10 0.97 4.55
C LEU A 18 2.04 2.50 4.51
N ASP A 19 3.04 3.21 5.03
CA ASP A 19 3.11 4.67 4.98
C ASP A 19 3.18 5.18 3.53
N LEU A 20 3.92 4.50 2.67
CA LEU A 20 4.01 4.84 1.24
C LEU A 20 2.66 4.65 0.54
N LEU A 21 1.93 3.57 0.84
CA LEU A 21 0.59 3.30 0.31
C LEU A 21 -0.41 4.37 0.74
N VAL A 22 -0.49 4.65 2.05
CA VAL A 22 -1.39 5.68 2.61
C VAL A 22 -1.08 7.04 2.00
N THR A 23 0.20 7.38 1.86
CA THR A 23 0.62 8.63 1.22
C THR A 23 0.10 8.76 -0.21
N GLN A 24 0.11 7.68 -1.00
CA GLN A 24 -0.40 7.72 -2.37
C GLN A 24 -1.92 7.90 -2.42
N ILE A 25 -2.65 7.21 -1.55
CA ILE A 25 -4.10 7.34 -1.41
C ILE A 25 -4.47 8.78 -1.04
N VAL A 26 -3.82 9.35 -0.02
CA VAL A 26 -4.06 10.74 0.40
C VAL A 26 -3.75 11.73 -0.73
N LYS A 27 -2.63 11.55 -1.45
CA LYS A 27 -2.26 12.42 -2.57
C LYS A 27 -3.30 12.41 -3.70
N LEU A 28 -3.81 11.24 -4.07
CA LEU A 28 -4.88 11.12 -5.07
C LEU A 28 -6.17 11.80 -4.64
N ARG A 29 -6.53 11.70 -3.36
CA ARG A 29 -7.76 12.30 -2.83
C ARG A 29 -7.68 13.82 -2.68
N SER A 30 -6.51 14.34 -2.35
CA SER A 30 -6.33 15.77 -2.11
C SER A 30 -6.25 16.59 -3.38
N ASP A 31 -5.57 16.07 -4.41
CA ASP A 31 -5.37 16.78 -5.67
C ASP A 31 -5.05 15.81 -6.83
N PRO A 32 -5.94 15.71 -7.84
CA PRO A 32 -5.72 14.95 -9.08
C PRO A 32 -4.40 15.29 -9.80
N GLY A 33 -3.89 16.52 -9.64
CA GLY A 33 -2.60 16.97 -10.17
C GLY A 33 -1.39 16.17 -9.66
N ASN A 34 -1.52 15.48 -8.53
CA ASN A 34 -0.47 14.63 -7.96
C ASN A 34 -0.23 13.31 -8.70
N ARG A 35 -1.00 13.02 -9.76
CA ARG A 35 -0.97 11.73 -10.49
C ARG A 35 0.43 11.22 -10.82
N LEU A 36 1.35 12.07 -11.26
CA LEU A 36 2.71 11.66 -11.63
C LEU A 36 3.54 11.23 -10.41
N PHE A 37 3.37 11.91 -9.27
CA PHE A 37 4.00 11.51 -8.01
C PHE A 37 3.41 10.19 -7.52
N VAL A 38 2.10 10.02 -7.66
CA VAL A 38 1.42 8.78 -7.28
C VAL A 38 1.89 7.61 -8.14
N VAL A 39 2.03 7.79 -9.45
CA VAL A 39 2.59 6.77 -10.36
C VAL A 39 3.97 6.31 -9.91
N GLN A 40 4.83 7.23 -9.47
CA GLN A 40 6.15 6.87 -8.93
C GLN A 40 6.02 6.02 -7.66
N GLY A 41 5.16 6.43 -6.72
CA GLY A 41 4.88 5.67 -5.50
C GLY A 41 4.30 4.28 -5.76
N LEU A 42 3.36 4.15 -6.71
CA LEU A 42 2.77 2.86 -7.09
C LEU A 42 3.78 1.92 -7.76
N ARG A 43 4.70 2.47 -8.58
CA ARG A 43 5.80 1.68 -9.15
C ARG A 43 6.76 1.19 -8.07
N GLU A 44 7.03 2.02 -7.06
CA GLU A 44 7.84 1.61 -5.93
C GLU A 44 7.16 0.52 -5.10
N LEU A 45 5.90 0.70 -4.74
CA LEU A 45 5.09 -0.32 -4.06
C LEU A 45 5.09 -1.64 -4.87
N SER A 46 4.90 -1.57 -6.18
CA SER A 46 4.95 -2.74 -7.07
C SER A 46 6.30 -3.46 -7.02
N ARG A 47 7.42 -2.75 -6.85
CA ARG A 47 8.76 -3.36 -6.73
C ARG A 47 8.99 -4.00 -5.37
N LEU A 48 8.48 -3.39 -4.30
CA LEU A 48 8.63 -3.90 -2.92
C LEU A 48 7.75 -5.12 -2.64
N THR A 49 6.57 -5.16 -3.27
CA THR A 49 5.51 -6.13 -2.96
C THR A 49 5.96 -7.60 -2.95
N PRO A 50 6.72 -8.12 -3.93
CA PRO A 50 7.17 -9.52 -3.89
C PRO A 50 7.99 -9.86 -2.64
N GLY A 51 8.93 -8.98 -2.25
CA GLY A 51 9.72 -9.16 -1.03
C GLY A 51 8.87 -9.07 0.24
N CYS A 52 7.89 -8.15 0.26
CA CYS A 52 6.95 -8.05 1.38
C CYS A 52 6.06 -9.30 1.52
N ILE A 53 5.62 -9.91 0.41
CA ILE A 53 4.84 -11.17 0.41
C ILE A 53 5.67 -12.30 1.01
N GLU A 54 6.93 -12.44 0.57
CA GLU A 54 7.83 -13.48 1.08
C GLU A 54 8.15 -13.27 2.57
N ALA A 55 8.56 -12.06 2.96
CA ALA A 55 8.94 -11.76 4.33
C ALA A 55 7.76 -11.90 5.31
N SER A 56 6.58 -11.41 4.94
CA SER A 56 5.37 -11.55 5.77
C SER A 56 4.98 -13.01 5.97
N ARG A 57 5.14 -13.86 4.95
CA ARG A 57 4.90 -15.30 5.07
C ARG A 57 5.89 -15.97 6.03
N VAL A 58 7.17 -15.59 5.99
CA VAL A 58 8.22 -16.13 6.87
C VAL A 58 7.98 -15.74 8.33
N VAL A 59 7.63 -14.48 8.57
CA VAL A 59 7.36 -13.94 9.92
C VAL A 59 5.98 -14.37 10.46
N GLY A 60 5.07 -14.79 9.57
CA GLY A 60 3.71 -15.19 9.91
C GLY A 60 2.73 -14.01 10.01
N ASP A 61 3.07 -12.83 9.50
CA ASP A 61 2.13 -11.70 9.45
C ASP A 61 1.10 -11.92 8.33
N THR A 62 0.04 -12.66 8.66
CA THR A 62 -1.00 -13.04 7.70
C THR A 62 -1.80 -11.84 7.19
N LEU A 63 -1.95 -10.79 8.00
CA LEU A 63 -2.70 -9.59 7.62
C LEU A 63 -1.94 -8.78 6.59
N PHE A 64 -0.68 -8.47 6.87
CA PHE A 64 0.16 -7.75 5.92
C PHE A 64 0.41 -8.58 4.65
N HIS A 65 0.57 -9.89 4.78
CA HIS A 65 0.65 -10.79 3.63
C HIS A 65 -0.58 -10.68 2.71
N GLN A 66 -1.79 -10.72 3.30
CA GLN A 66 -3.03 -10.59 2.54
C GLN A 66 -3.18 -9.22 1.88
N ILE A 67 -2.78 -8.15 2.57
CA ILE A 67 -2.73 -6.79 2.00
C ILE A 67 -1.85 -6.77 0.76
N CYS A 68 -0.61 -7.26 0.86
CA CYS A 68 0.33 -7.29 -0.27
C CYS A 68 -0.20 -8.13 -1.43
N CYS A 69 -0.75 -9.32 -1.18
CA CYS A 69 -1.34 -10.18 -2.21
C CYS A 69 -2.54 -9.52 -2.91
N THR A 70 -3.36 -8.75 -2.18
CA THR A 70 -4.53 -8.05 -2.72
C THR A 70 -4.13 -6.83 -3.54
N LEU A 71 -3.10 -6.10 -3.09
CA LEU A 71 -2.60 -4.90 -3.77
C LEU A 71 -1.78 -5.22 -5.02
N GLN A 72 -1.03 -6.33 -5.03
CA GLN A 72 -0.13 -6.71 -6.13
C GLN A 72 -0.78 -6.59 -7.53
N PRO A 73 -1.96 -7.17 -7.79
CA PRO A 73 -2.59 -7.07 -9.11
C PRO A 73 -3.13 -5.67 -9.44
N LEU A 74 -3.26 -4.77 -8.46
CA LEU A 74 -3.84 -3.44 -8.65
C LEU A 74 -2.83 -2.39 -9.16
N PHE A 75 -1.53 -2.57 -8.88
CA PHE A 75 -0.53 -1.53 -9.18
C PHE A 75 -0.37 -1.23 -10.66
N GLN A 76 -0.27 -2.26 -11.52
CA GLN A 76 -0.06 -2.04 -12.96
C GLN A 76 -1.29 -1.40 -13.63
N PRO A 77 -2.53 -1.88 -13.40
CA PRO A 77 -3.73 -1.20 -13.86
C PRO A 77 -3.82 0.25 -13.37
N ALA A 78 -3.58 0.50 -12.08
CA ALA A 78 -3.62 1.84 -11.50
C ALA A 78 -2.58 2.78 -12.16
N VAL A 79 -1.35 2.32 -12.38
CA VAL A 79 -0.32 3.09 -13.08
C VAL A 79 -0.74 3.39 -14.52
N ALA A 80 -1.30 2.42 -15.25
CA ALA A 80 -1.76 2.61 -16.61
C ALA A 80 -2.90 3.64 -16.68
N THR A 81 -3.90 3.53 -15.80
CA THR A 81 -5.01 4.48 -15.68
C THR A 81 -4.50 5.89 -15.37
N LEU A 82 -3.56 6.03 -14.43
CA LEU A 82 -3.06 7.36 -14.05
C LEU A 82 -2.16 8.03 -15.10
N LEU A 83 -1.64 7.24 -16.06
CA LEU A 83 -0.85 7.74 -17.18
C LEU A 83 -1.66 7.99 -18.45
N ALA A 84 -2.81 7.34 -18.60
CA ALA A 84 -3.78 7.68 -19.63
C ALA A 84 -4.38 9.06 -19.31
N ASP A 85 -4.75 9.82 -20.34
CA ASP A 85 -5.29 11.19 -20.20
C ASP A 85 -6.52 11.21 -19.27
N ILE A 86 -6.28 11.53 -17.99
CA ILE A 86 -7.19 11.33 -16.85
C ILE A 86 -8.38 12.28 -16.93
N ASP A 87 -9.59 11.72 -16.83
CA ASP A 87 -10.74 12.44 -16.24
C ASP A 87 -10.59 12.41 -14.71
N GLU A 88 -10.88 13.52 -14.03
CA GLU A 88 -10.70 13.72 -12.57
C GLU A 88 -11.21 12.52 -11.74
N PHE A 89 -12.26 11.85 -12.21
CA PHE A 89 -12.86 10.67 -11.60
C PHE A 89 -11.94 9.43 -11.55
N ASP A 90 -11.00 9.28 -12.48
CA ASP A 90 -10.11 8.11 -12.50
C ASP A 90 -9.11 8.13 -11.33
N GLY A 91 -8.70 9.32 -10.87
CA GLY A 91 -7.89 9.46 -9.66
C GLY A 91 -8.61 8.94 -8.41
N TYR A 92 -9.88 9.28 -8.25
CA TYR A 92 -10.72 8.79 -7.16
C TYR A 92 -10.96 7.29 -7.25
N ARG A 93 -11.24 6.75 -8.45
CA ARG A 93 -11.42 5.30 -8.64
C ARG A 93 -10.19 4.50 -8.27
N VAL A 94 -9.00 4.97 -8.66
CA VAL A 94 -7.73 4.34 -8.27
C VAL A 94 -7.55 4.41 -6.76
N SER A 95 -7.83 5.57 -6.14
CA SER A 95 -7.76 5.70 -4.69
C SER A 95 -8.69 4.73 -3.97
N ASP A 96 -9.94 4.59 -4.41
CA ASP A 96 -10.93 3.73 -3.78
C ASP A 96 -10.56 2.24 -3.93
N ALA A 97 -10.01 1.85 -5.08
CA ALA A 97 -9.50 0.49 -5.27
C ALA A 97 -8.32 0.17 -4.33
N LEU A 98 -7.38 1.11 -4.17
CA LEU A 98 -6.22 0.96 -3.28
C LEU A 98 -6.64 0.94 -1.81
N GLU A 99 -7.55 1.83 -1.40
CA GLU A 99 -8.06 1.85 -0.03
C GLU A 99 -8.89 0.58 0.26
N GLY A 100 -9.71 0.15 -0.70
CA GLY A 100 -10.50 -1.08 -0.65
C GLY A 100 -9.67 -2.34 -0.38
N ALA A 101 -8.42 -2.37 -0.86
CA ALA A 101 -7.48 -3.48 -0.64
C ALA A 101 -6.87 -3.49 0.78
N VAL A 102 -7.01 -2.40 1.54
CA VAL A 102 -6.54 -2.31 2.93
C VAL A 102 -7.71 -2.64 3.86
N PRO A 103 -7.61 -3.68 4.71
CA PRO A 103 -8.61 -4.01 5.72
C PRO A 103 -8.89 -2.80 6.63
N PRO A 104 -10.14 -2.60 7.11
CA PRO A 104 -10.47 -1.46 7.98
C PRO A 104 -9.57 -1.34 9.21
N GLU A 105 -9.13 -2.47 9.76
CA GLU A 105 -8.21 -2.57 10.91
C GLU A 105 -6.84 -1.96 10.62
N ALA A 106 -6.48 -1.86 9.34
CA ALA A 106 -5.24 -1.28 8.88
C ALA A 106 -5.38 0.19 8.43
N ARG A 107 -6.59 0.75 8.43
CA ARG A 107 -6.89 2.12 7.97
C ARG A 107 -6.82 3.17 9.07
N ASP A 108 -6.79 2.79 10.34
CA ASP A 108 -6.69 3.73 11.45
C ASP A 108 -5.21 3.95 11.85
N PRO A 109 -4.63 5.14 11.59
CA PRO A 109 -3.24 5.42 11.95
C PRO A 109 -3.00 5.49 13.46
N PHE A 110 -4.05 5.65 14.28
CA PHE A 110 -3.98 5.70 15.75
C PHE A 110 -4.38 4.37 16.41
N ASN A 111 -5.03 3.48 15.65
CA ASN A 111 -5.38 2.13 16.09
C ASN A 111 -4.51 1.10 15.35
N ARG A 112 -3.19 1.37 15.31
CA ARG A 112 -2.19 0.34 15.05
C ARG A 112 -2.37 -0.71 16.15
N PRO A 113 -2.79 -1.96 15.85
CA PRO A 113 -2.85 -3.00 16.85
C PRO A 113 -1.55 -3.02 17.64
N ALA A 114 -1.60 -3.17 18.96
CA ALA A 114 -0.40 -3.27 19.82
C ALA A 114 0.54 -4.45 19.45
N THR A 115 0.19 -5.20 18.39
CA THR A 115 0.92 -6.31 17.79
C THR A 115 1.56 -5.96 16.43
N TRP A 116 1.46 -4.72 15.95
CA TRP A 116 2.10 -4.23 14.71
C TRP A 116 3.48 -3.62 14.94
#